data_AF-A0AAJ2UDT9-F1
#
_entry.id   AF-A0AAJ2UDT9-F1
#
_cell.length_a   1.000
_cell.length_b   1.000
_cell.length_c   1.000
_cell.angle_alpha   90.00
_cell.angle_beta   90.00
_cell.angle_gamma   90.00
#
_symmetry.space_group_name_H-M   'P 1'
#
loop_
_entity.id
_entity.type
_entity.pdbx_description
1 polymer ?
#
loop_
_entity_poly.entity_id
_entity_poly.type
_entity_poly.pdbx_seq_one_letter_code
_entity_poly.pdbx_strand_id
1 'polypeptide(L)' 'MNLIQRLKDEFNDILSINFVLEDGLNYLRIVTNYNSLDQVEEISVKISEFIDKIESSEKKFILEVLSRGQDYQDE' A
#
# COMPACT_ATOMS: atom_id res chain seq x y z
N MET A 1 -11.00 -14.15 -0.06
CA MET A 1 -9.57 -13.79 -0.11
C MET A 1 -9.44 -12.35 0.34
N ASN A 2 -8.68 -12.08 1.41
CA ASN A 2 -8.57 -10.76 2.03
C ASN A 2 -7.77 -9.80 1.12
N LEU A 3 -8.12 -8.50 1.12
CA LEU A 3 -7.49 -7.44 0.32
C LEU A 3 -5.95 -7.47 0.40
N ILE A 4 -5.41 -7.61 1.62
CA ILE A 4 -3.96 -7.67 1.86
C ILE A 4 -3.30 -8.80 1.06
N GLN A 5 -3.91 -9.99 1.02
CA GLN A 5 -3.33 -11.12 0.29
C GLN A 5 -3.34 -10.85 -1.22
N ARG A 6 -4.45 -10.33 -1.76
CA ARG A 6 -4.55 -9.98 -3.19
C ARG A 6 -3.51 -8.93 -3.59
N LEU A 7 -3.27 -7.94 -2.74
CA LEU A 7 -2.23 -6.93 -2.99
C LEU A 7 -0.82 -7.55 -2.98
N LYS A 8 -0.53 -8.46 -2.04
CA LYS A 8 0.76 -9.17 -2.01
C LYS A 8 0.98 -10.07 -3.22
N ASP A 9 -0.09 -10.69 -3.72
CA ASP A 9 -0.01 -11.58 -4.88
C ASP A 9 0.18 -10.80 -6.20
N GLU A 10 -0.38 -9.59 -6.30
CA GLU A 10 -0.27 -8.73 -7.50
C GLU A 10 1.02 -7.91 -7.54
N PHE A 11 1.46 -7.39 -6.38
CA PHE A 11 2.55 -6.41 -6.30
C PHE A 11 3.76 -6.97 -5.53
N ASN A 12 4.75 -7.47 -6.27
CA ASN A 12 5.95 -8.11 -5.70
C ASN A 12 6.90 -7.13 -4.97
N ASP A 13 6.85 -5.83 -5.28
CA ASP A 13 7.74 -4.82 -4.69
C ASP A 13 7.22 -4.26 -3.35
N ILE A 14 6.15 -4.83 -2.81
CA ILE A 14 5.62 -4.45 -1.50
C ILE A 14 6.39 -5.18 -0.39
N LEU A 15 6.99 -4.40 0.50
CA LEU A 15 7.66 -4.90 1.70
C LEU A 15 6.67 -5.16 2.84
N SER A 16 5.65 -4.30 2.99
CA SER A 16 4.69 -4.37 4.09
C SER A 16 3.34 -3.77 3.73
N ILE A 17 2.25 -4.32 4.29
CA ILE A 17 0.88 -3.82 4.15
C ILE A 17 0.18 -3.95 5.49
N ASN A 18 -0.33 -2.85 6.06
CA ASN A 18 -1.06 -2.87 7.32
C ASN A 18 -2.22 -1.87 7.32
N PHE A 19 -3.27 -2.20 8.09
CA PHE A 19 -4.28 -1.21 8.46
C PHE A 19 -3.83 -0.48 9.73
N VAL A 20 -3.85 0.85 9.70
CA VAL A 20 -3.40 1.72 10.79
C VAL A 20 -4.50 2.73 11.11
N LEU A 21 -4.81 2.91 12.39
CA LEU A 21 -5.74 3.95 12.85
C LEU A 21 -4.94 5.11 13.44
N GLU A 22 -4.92 6.24 12.75
CA GLU A 22 -4.20 7.45 13.15
C GLU A 22 -5.14 8.64 13.05
N ASP A 23 -5.23 9.44 14.12
CA ASP A 23 -6.10 10.61 14.22
C ASP A 23 -7.58 10.35 13.86
N GLY A 24 -8.06 9.13 14.14
CA GLY A 24 -9.43 8.70 13.85
C GLY A 24 -9.68 8.34 12.37
N LEU A 25 -8.64 8.38 11.54
CA LEU A 25 -8.67 7.97 10.14
C LEU A 25 -8.06 6.58 9.99
N ASN A 26 -8.72 5.73 9.19
CA ASN A 26 -8.24 4.39 8.89
C ASN A 26 -7.38 4.44 7.62
N TYR A 27 -6.13 4.02 7.73
CA TYR A 27 -5.18 3.98 6.64
C TYR A 27 -4.89 2.55 6.23
N LEU A 28 -4.80 2.30 4.93
CA LEU A 28 -4.10 1.15 4.38
C LEU A 28 -2.69 1.62 4.01
N ARG A 29 -1.74 1.38 4.91
CA ARG A 29 -0.33 1.79 4.75
C ARG A 29 0.44 0.68 4.05
N ILE A 30 1.06 1.03 2.93
CA ILE A 30 1.87 0.14 2.10
C ILE A 30 3.29 0.68 2.03
N VAL A 31 4.26 -0.13 2.43
CA VAL A 31 5.68 0.18 2.28
C VAL A 31 6.23 -0.61 1.10
N THR A 32 6.88 0.07 0.18
CA THR A 32 7.42 -0.49 -1.06
C THR A 32 8.95 -0.47 -1.05
N ASN A 33 9.56 -1.26 -1.93
CA ASN A 33 11.02 -1.27 -2.13
C ASN A 33 11.53 -0.17 -3.08
N TYR A 34 10.70 0.82 -3.42
CA TYR A 34 11.08 1.92 -4.30
C TYR A 34 11.87 3.00 -3.55
N ASN A 35 12.74 3.69 -4.30
CA ASN A 35 13.70 4.66 -3.75
C ASN A 35 13.53 6.08 -4.32
N SER A 36 12.50 6.31 -5.14
CA SER A 36 12.20 7.63 -5.72
C SER A 36 10.72 7.95 -5.59
N LEU A 37 10.41 9.25 -5.48
CA LEU A 37 9.03 9.72 -5.39
C LEU A 37 8.23 9.39 -6.65
N ASP A 38 8.83 9.52 -7.84
CA ASP A 38 8.18 9.19 -9.11
C ASP A 38 7.72 7.73 -9.16
N GLN A 39 8.55 6.78 -8.71
CA GLN A 39 8.17 5.37 -8.63
C GLN A 39 7.05 5.12 -7.62
N VAL A 40 7.09 5.81 -6.47
CA VAL A 40 6.04 5.74 -5.44
C VAL A 40 4.73 6.30 -5.97
N GLU A 41 4.76 7.39 -6.73
CA GLU A 41 3.57 7.96 -7.37
C GLU A 41 2.97 6.98 -8.38
N GLU A 42 3.79 6.45 -9.30
CA GLU A 42 3.33 5.49 -10.30
C GLU A 42 2.70 4.23 -9.67
N ILE A 43 3.32 3.66 -8.64
CA ILE A 43 2.78 2.47 -7.97
C ILE A 43 1.54 2.80 -7.15
N SER A 44 1.44 4.01 -6.58
CA SER A 44 0.25 4.46 -5.84
C SER A 44 -0.98 4.45 -6.73
N VAL A 45 -0.86 4.93 -7.96
CA VAL A 45 -1.94 4.91 -8.96
C VAL A 45 -2.35 3.47 -9.26
N LYS A 46 -1.39 2.59 -9.56
CA LYS A 46 -1.67 1.17 -9.89
C LYS A 46 -2.37 0.44 -8.75
N ILE A 47 -1.92 0.67 -7.51
CA ILE A 47 -2.53 0.06 -6.32
C ILE A 47 -3.95 0.58 -6.15
N SER A 48 -4.18 1.89 -6.24
CA SER A 48 -5.52 2.48 -6.13
C SER A 48 -6.47 1.88 -7.17
N GLU A 49 -6.06 1.85 -8.44
CA GLU A 49 -6.87 1.26 -9.52
C GLU A 49 -7.13 -0.24 -9.31
N PHE A 50 -6.18 -0.97 -8.75
CA PHE A 50 -6.36 -2.39 -8.45
C PHE A 50 -7.39 -2.56 -7.33
N ILE A 51 -7.27 -1.81 -6.23
CA ILE A 51 -8.22 -1.83 -5.11
C ILE A 51 -9.63 -1.54 -5.63
N ASP A 52 -9.81 -0.50 -6.44
CA ASP A 52 -11.11 -0.12 -7.00
C ASP A 52 -11.75 -1.25 -7.85
N LYS A 53 -10.94 -2.11 -8.49
CA LYS A 53 -11.43 -3.25 -9.27
C LYS A 53 -11.89 -4.43 -8.41
N ILE A 54 -11.28 -4.65 -7.25
CA ILE A 54 -11.51 -5.85 -6.42
C ILE A 54 -12.34 -5.59 -5.17
N GLU A 55 -12.34 -4.36 -4.67
CA GLU A 55 -12.97 -3.99 -3.41
C GLU A 55 -14.24 -3.18 -3.71
N SER A 56 -15.37 -3.87 -3.73
CA SER A 56 -16.69 -3.26 -3.88
C SER A 56 -17.38 -2.99 -2.54
N SER A 57 -16.65 -3.05 -1.42
CA SER A 57 -17.20 -2.83 -0.08
C SER A 57 -17.15 -1.36 0.32
N GLU A 58 -18.13 -0.91 1.12
CA GLU A 58 -18.21 0.47 1.63
C GLU A 58 -17.13 0.82 2.69
N LYS A 59 -16.08 0.01 2.81
CA LYS A 59 -15.00 0.25 3.77
C LYS A 59 -14.21 1.49 3.35
N LYS A 60 -14.37 2.57 4.11
CA LYS A 60 -13.65 3.81 3.92
C LYS A 60 -12.28 3.73 4.60
N PHE A 61 -11.23 3.90 3.82
CA PHE A 61 -9.86 4.06 4.30
C PHE A 61 -9.10 4.97 3.33
N ILE A 62 -7.97 5.51 3.81
CA ILE A 62 -7.04 6.28 3.00
C ILE A 62 -5.91 5.34 2.57
N LEU A 63 -5.59 5.33 1.29
CA LEU A 63 -4.39 4.63 0.79
C LEU A 63 -3.17 5.51 1.03
N GLU A 64 -2.18 4.98 1.73
CA GLU A 64 -0.89 5.64 1.94
C GLU A 64 0.22 4.71 1.45
N VAL A 65 1.02 5.17 0.49
CA VAL A 65 2.11 4.40 -0.09
C VAL A 65 3.43 5.11 0.17
N LEU A 66 4.37 4.37 0.75
CA LEU A 66 5.64 4.87 1.22
C LEU A 66 6.79 4.16 0.50
N SER A 67 7.87 4.90 0.24
CA SER A 67 9.16 4.33 -0.13
C SER A 67 9.77 3.56 1.03
N ARG A 68 10.80 2.76 0.74
CA ARG A 68 11.57 2.06 1.77
C ARG A 68 12.26 3.07 2.68
N GLY A 69 11.95 3.02 3.99
CA GLY A 69 12.66 3.78 5.01
C GLY A 69 14.09 3.26 5.23
N GLN A 70 14.94 4.04 5.91
CA GLN A 70 16.31 3.63 6.23
C GLN A 70 16.36 2.35 7.09
N ASP A 71 15.34 2.12 7.92
CA ASP A 71 15.24 0.92 8.77
C ASP A 71 15.17 -0.40 7.99
N TYR A 72 14.83 -0.35 6.70
CA TYR A 72 14.79 -1.51 5.81
C TYR A 72 16.05 -1.67 4.96
N GLN A 73 17.10 -0.86 5.16
CA GLN A 73 18.38 -1.01 4.44
C GLN A 73 19.30 -2.06 5.07
N ASP A 74 19.09 -2.39 6.34
CA ASP A 74 19.96 -3.27 7.13
C ASP A 74 19.40 -4.70 7.34
N GLU A 75 18.29 -5.05 6.69
CA GLU A 75 17.76 -6.44 6.59
C GLU A 75 18.02 -7.05 5.19
#